data_AF-A0A2U9ISN3-F1
#
_entry.id   AF-A0A2U9ISN3-F1
#
_cell.length_a   1.000
_cell.length_b   1.000
_cell.length_c   1.000
_cell.angle_alpha   90.00
_cell.angle_beta   90.00
_cell.angle_gamma   90.00
#
_symmetry.space_group_name_H-M   'P 1'
#
loop_
_entity.id
_entity.type
_entity.pdbx_description
1 polymer ?
#
loop_
_entity_poly.entity_id
_entity_poly.type
_entity_poly.pdbx_seq_one_letter_code
_entity_poly.pdbx_strand_id
1 'polypeptide(L)'
;MRTYIIIIMLLVALGFTVYSSVKLINTTTIPVQQGRSFSLNFTETFVIDHSGVYLIKLNNNISSVKSLYVIAILGLNKDDHRVVVLTSSSPSALIHLHKGVYQVQFYVTGIFSGGNFSTNTLMNSINLSVIKQTNGQDQ
;
A
#
# COMPACT_ATOMS: atom_id res chain seq x y z
N MET A 1 64.47 -22.65 25.23
CA MET A 1 63.23 -22.20 25.91
C MET A 1 62.56 -21.00 25.22
N ARG A 2 63.28 -19.92 24.89
CA ARG A 2 62.70 -18.69 24.32
C ARG A 2 61.90 -18.90 23.02
N THR A 3 62.36 -19.77 22.12
CA THR A 3 61.70 -20.06 20.84
C THR A 3 60.37 -20.80 20.99
N TYR A 4 60.26 -21.69 21.98
CA TYR A 4 59.03 -22.45 22.25
C TYR A 4 57.89 -21.54 22.76
N ILE A 5 58.24 -20.53 23.55
CA ILE A 5 57.27 -19.53 24.06
C ILE A 5 56.66 -18.72 22.90
N ILE A 6 57.49 -18.35 21.91
CA ILE A 6 57.04 -17.58 20.73
C ILE A 6 56.06 -18.41 19.89
N ILE A 7 56.34 -19.71 19.70
CA ILE A 7 55.48 -20.62 18.93
C ILE A 7 54.11 -20.79 19.60
N ILE A 8 54.08 -20.95 20.93
CA ILE A 8 52.84 -21.06 21.70
C ILE A 8 52.02 -19.78 21.60
N MET A 9 52.66 -18.61 21.71
CA MET A 9 51.98 -17.33 21.57
C MET A 9 51.37 -17.14 20.17
N LEU A 10 52.08 -17.57 19.13
CA LEU A 10 51.61 -17.50 17.75
C LEU A 10 50.37 -18.38 17.54
N LEU A 11 50.37 -19.60 18.08
CA LEU A 11 49.24 -20.53 18.00
C LEU A 11 47.99 -19.98 18.71
N VAL A 12 48.16 -19.35 19.87
CA VAL A 12 47.05 -18.72 20.61
C VAL A 12 46.47 -17.54 19.82
N ALA A 13 47.32 -16.70 19.23
CA ALA A 13 46.89 -15.56 18.42
C ALA A 13 46.10 -15.99 17.17
N LEU A 14 46.56 -17.05 16.48
CA LEU A 14 45.88 -17.61 15.31
C LEU A 14 44.55 -18.29 15.67
N GLY A 15 44.46 -18.94 16.83
CA GLY A 15 43.19 -19.52 17.31
C GLY A 15 42.14 -18.44 17.61
N PHE A 16 42.57 -17.31 18.18
CA PHE A 16 41.67 -16.22 18.57
C PHE A 16 41.10 -15.47 17.36
N THR A 17 41.89 -15.26 16.30
CA THR A 17 41.42 -14.63 15.06
C THR A 17 40.38 -15.48 14.35
N VAL A 18 40.58 -16.81 14.27
CA VAL A 18 39.59 -17.72 13.67
C VAL A 18 38.28 -17.72 14.46
N TYR A 19 38.32 -17.79 15.79
CA TYR A 19 37.12 -17.73 16.64
C TYR A 19 36.35 -16.41 16.48
N SER A 20 37.05 -15.28 16.39
CA SER A 20 36.44 -13.96 16.23
C SER A 20 35.83 -13.75 14.84
N SER A 21 36.47 -14.26 13.77
CA SER A 21 35.95 -14.11 12.41
C SER A 21 34.66 -14.90 12.18
N VAL A 22 34.49 -16.05 12.82
CA VAL A 22 33.27 -16.87 12.69
C VAL A 22 32.07 -16.25 13.42
N LYS A 23 32.30 -15.41 14.44
CA LYS A 23 31.23 -14.79 15.24
C LYS A 23 30.63 -13.52 14.64
N LEU A 24 31.21 -12.94 13.59
CA LEU A 24 30.81 -11.62 13.09
C LEU A 24 29.70 -11.62 12.02
N ILE A 25 29.27 -12.79 11.52
CA ILE A 25 28.28 -12.85 10.42
C ILE A 25 27.25 -13.96 10.69
N ASN A 26 26.65 -13.93 11.88
CA ASN A 26 25.39 -14.64 12.14
C ASN A 26 24.28 -13.68 12.57
N THR A 27 24.32 -12.43 12.08
CA THR A 27 23.11 -11.63 11.95
C THR A 27 22.27 -12.27 10.86
N THR A 28 21.43 -13.22 11.28
CA THR A 28 20.32 -13.73 10.51
C THR A 28 19.46 -12.53 10.14
N THR A 29 19.66 -11.97 8.95
CA THR A 29 18.70 -11.05 8.36
C THR A 29 17.43 -11.87 8.17
N ILE A 30 16.49 -11.74 9.10
CA ILE A 30 15.16 -12.31 8.92
C ILE A 30 14.61 -11.61 7.68
N PRO A 31 14.41 -12.33 6.55
CA PRO A 31 13.80 -11.70 5.40
C PRO A 31 12.40 -11.27 5.84
N VAL A 32 12.19 -9.97 5.99
CA VAL A 32 10.85 -9.41 6.13
C VAL A 32 10.11 -9.92 4.91
N GLN A 33 9.05 -10.72 5.10
CA GLN A 33 8.23 -11.16 3.97
C GLN A 33 7.79 -9.92 3.19
N GLN A 34 8.44 -9.71 2.06
CA GLN A 34 8.10 -8.65 1.12
C GLN A 34 6.72 -9.02 0.62
N GLY A 35 5.73 -8.19 0.97
CA GLY A 35 4.38 -8.40 0.50
C GLY A 35 4.36 -8.46 -1.03
N ARG A 36 3.39 -9.19 -1.59
CA ARG A 36 3.25 -9.27 -3.04
C ARG A 36 2.62 -7.99 -3.56
N SER A 37 3.25 -7.38 -4.55
CA SER A 37 2.66 -6.26 -5.27
C SER A 37 1.48 -6.74 -6.11
N PHE A 38 0.44 -5.93 -6.20
CA PHE A 38 -0.67 -6.17 -7.10
C PHE A 38 -1.03 -4.91 -7.87
N SER A 39 -1.63 -5.12 -9.03
CA SER A 39 -2.24 -4.09 -9.86
C SER A 39 -3.55 -4.61 -10.40
N LEU A 40 -4.60 -3.82 -10.31
CA LEU A 40 -5.91 -4.12 -10.84
C LEU A 40 -6.57 -2.86 -11.37
N ASN A 41 -7.36 -3.04 -12.42
CA ASN A 41 -8.18 -2.00 -13.01
C ASN A 41 -9.61 -2.49 -13.15
N PHE A 42 -10.55 -1.63 -12.84
CA PHE A 42 -11.97 -1.91 -13.01
C PHE A 42 -12.72 -0.59 -13.20
N THR A 43 -13.95 -0.71 -13.70
CA THR A 43 -14.79 0.44 -14.01
C THR A 43 -16.13 0.25 -13.34
N GLU A 44 -16.60 1.30 -12.66
CA GLU A 44 -17.95 1.35 -12.10
C GLU A 44 -18.67 2.60 -12.58
N THR A 45 -19.99 2.58 -12.49
CA THR A 45 -20.84 3.70 -12.85
C THR A 45 -21.51 4.25 -11.60
N PHE A 46 -21.36 5.55 -11.37
CA PHE A 46 -21.98 6.25 -10.25
C PHE A 46 -22.99 7.26 -10.78
N VAL A 47 -24.18 7.26 -10.19
CA VAL A 47 -25.22 8.25 -10.49
C VAL A 47 -25.18 9.33 -9.42
N ILE A 48 -24.98 10.57 -9.84
CA ILE A 48 -24.97 11.75 -8.99
C ILE A 48 -26.27 12.52 -9.23
N ASP A 49 -27.16 12.48 -8.24
CA ASP A 49 -28.51 13.06 -8.38
C ASP A 49 -28.53 14.59 -8.29
N HIS A 50 -27.53 15.19 -7.63
CA HIS A 50 -27.45 16.63 -7.38
C HIS A 50 -26.01 17.12 -7.54
N SER A 51 -25.82 18.29 -8.14
CA SER A 51 -24.51 18.95 -8.13
C SER A 51 -24.13 19.36 -6.70
N GLY A 52 -22.88 19.18 -6.31
CA GLY A 52 -22.39 19.58 -4.98
C GLY A 52 -21.05 18.96 -4.61
N VAL A 53 -20.67 19.12 -3.34
CA VAL A 53 -19.44 18.52 -2.80
C VAL A 53 -19.73 17.11 -2.31
N TYR A 54 -18.92 16.17 -2.77
CA TYR A 54 -18.98 14.77 -2.41
C TYR A 54 -17.67 14.36 -1.72
N LEU A 55 -17.79 13.61 -0.65
CA LEU A 55 -16.69 12.90 -0.03
C LEU A 55 -16.55 11.55 -0.73
N ILE A 56 -15.43 11.38 -1.40
CA ILE A 56 -15.01 10.07 -1.89
C ILE A 56 -14.13 9.45 -0.82
N LYS A 57 -14.49 8.25 -0.36
CA LYS A 57 -13.74 7.53 0.67
C LYS A 57 -13.45 6.11 0.23
N LEU A 58 -12.17 5.79 0.26
CA LEU A 58 -11.60 4.46 0.11
C LEU A 58 -11.83 3.67 1.40
N ASN A 59 -12.66 2.63 1.32
CA ASN A 59 -12.82 1.69 2.40
C ASN A 59 -12.02 0.43 2.07
N ASN A 60 -10.96 0.19 2.84
CA ASN A 60 -10.15 -1.02 2.73
C ASN A 60 -10.48 -1.92 3.92
N ASN A 61 -11.27 -2.97 3.68
CA ASN A 61 -11.63 -3.94 4.72
C ASN A 61 -10.60 -5.07 4.87
N ILE A 62 -9.47 -5.03 4.15
CA ILE A 62 -8.44 -6.07 4.21
C ILE A 62 -7.26 -5.59 5.06
N SER A 63 -7.16 -6.15 6.27
CA SER A 63 -6.03 -5.98 7.20
C SER A 63 -4.69 -6.45 6.63
N SER A 64 -4.70 -7.32 5.62
CA SER A 64 -3.51 -7.82 4.92
C SER A 64 -2.95 -6.86 3.87
N VAL A 65 -3.65 -5.78 3.50
CA VAL A 65 -3.12 -4.76 2.56
C VAL A 65 -2.27 -3.78 3.36
N LYS A 66 -0.94 -3.81 3.15
CA LYS A 66 0.02 -2.92 3.82
C LYS A 66 -0.02 -1.50 3.26
N SER A 67 -0.16 -1.38 1.96
CA SER A 67 -0.22 -0.10 1.26
C SER A 67 -1.14 -0.21 0.07
N LEU A 68 -1.91 0.84 -0.17
CA LEU A 68 -2.88 0.94 -1.25
C LEU A 68 -2.77 2.33 -1.87
N TYR A 69 -2.77 2.36 -3.20
CA TYR A 69 -2.77 3.57 -4.01
C TYR A 69 -3.83 3.40 -5.11
N VAL A 70 -4.80 4.31 -5.12
CA VAL A 70 -5.97 4.26 -5.98
C VAL A 70 -6.06 5.56 -6.75
N ILE A 71 -6.06 5.48 -8.08
CA ILE A 71 -6.43 6.58 -8.96
C ILE A 71 -7.84 6.29 -9.47
N ALA A 72 -8.77 7.18 -9.15
CA ALA A 72 -10.13 7.16 -9.67
C ALA A 72 -10.30 8.31 -10.68
N ILE A 73 -10.64 7.97 -11.92
CA ILE A 73 -10.94 8.95 -12.98
C ILE A 73 -12.43 8.96 -13.19
N LEU A 74 -13.10 10.03 -12.78
CA LEU A 74 -14.53 10.24 -12.93
C LEU A 74 -14.80 11.03 -14.21
N GLY A 75 -15.35 10.38 -15.23
CA GLY A 75 -15.77 11.01 -16.48
C GLY A 75 -17.29 11.16 -16.56
N LEU A 76 -17.79 12.39 -16.76
CA LEU A 76 -19.21 12.66 -17.01
C LEU A 76 -19.52 12.71 -18.50
N ASN A 77 -18.65 13.38 -19.27
CA ASN A 77 -18.71 13.57 -20.72
C ASN A 77 -17.27 13.52 -21.27
N LYS A 78 -17.09 13.48 -22.61
CA LYS A 78 -15.78 13.41 -23.26
C LYS A 78 -14.76 14.49 -22.82
N ASP A 79 -15.23 15.61 -22.25
CA ASP A 79 -14.38 16.73 -21.84
C ASP A 79 -14.41 17.02 -20.32
N ASP A 80 -15.31 16.41 -19.53
CA ASP A 80 -15.39 16.62 -18.07
C ASP A 80 -14.86 15.38 -17.34
N HIS A 81 -13.57 15.45 -17.03
CA HIS A 81 -12.84 14.43 -16.26
C HIS A 81 -12.36 15.03 -14.94
N ARG A 82 -12.63 14.32 -13.85
CA ARG A 82 -12.05 14.63 -12.56
C ARG A 82 -11.25 13.45 -12.05
N VAL A 83 -10.03 13.73 -11.60
CA VAL A 83 -9.12 12.70 -11.11
C VAL A 83 -9.00 12.85 -9.60
N VAL A 84 -9.16 11.73 -8.90
CA VAL A 84 -9.00 11.64 -7.45
C VAL A 84 -7.98 10.57 -7.14
N VAL A 85 -7.02 10.92 -6.31
CA VAL A 85 -5.98 10.00 -5.85
C VAL A 85 -6.20 9.74 -4.37
N LEU A 86 -6.38 8.47 -4.01
CA LEU A 86 -6.60 8.02 -2.64
C LEU A 86 -5.50 7.03 -2.27
N THR A 87 -5.04 7.12 -1.04
CA THR A 87 -3.98 6.25 -0.52
C THR A 87 -4.35 5.73 0.85
N SER A 88 -3.62 4.73 1.36
CA SER A 88 -3.81 4.28 2.76
C SER A 88 -3.61 5.39 3.80
N SER A 89 -2.74 6.37 3.53
CA SER A 89 -2.50 7.52 4.42
C SER A 89 -3.47 8.68 4.20
N SER A 90 -4.08 8.77 3.02
CA SER A 90 -5.11 9.75 2.67
C SER A 90 -6.29 9.04 2.00
N PRO A 91 -7.14 8.35 2.79
CA PRO A 91 -8.17 7.46 2.26
C PRO A 91 -9.41 8.21 1.76
N SER A 92 -9.47 9.53 1.87
CA SER A 92 -10.62 10.30 1.46
C SER A 92 -10.26 11.62 0.81
N ALA A 93 -11.07 12.06 -0.14
CA ALA A 93 -10.96 13.34 -0.80
C ALA A 93 -12.33 13.98 -1.01
N LEU A 94 -12.39 15.30 -0.89
CA LEU A 94 -13.58 16.07 -1.23
C LEU A 94 -13.47 16.53 -2.68
N ILE A 95 -14.55 16.34 -3.43
CA ILE A 95 -14.63 16.71 -4.84
C ILE A 95 -15.98 17.34 -5.13
N HIS A 96 -15.98 18.42 -5.92
CA HIS A 96 -17.23 18.93 -6.47
C HIS A 96 -17.64 18.08 -7.67
N LEU A 97 -18.87 17.57 -7.70
CA LEU A 97 -19.41 16.81 -8.82
C LEU A 97 -20.68 17.49 -9.32
N HIS A 98 -20.91 17.42 -10.63
CA HIS A 98 -22.15 17.87 -11.23
C HIS A 98 -23.18 16.75 -11.20
N LYS A 99 -24.45 17.08 -11.34
CA LYS A 99 -25.49 16.07 -11.57
C LYS A 99 -25.21 15.31 -12.87
N GLY A 100 -25.25 13.97 -12.81
CA GLY A 100 -25.14 13.12 -13.98
C GLY A 100 -24.62 11.73 -13.68
N VAL A 101 -24.38 10.96 -14.75
CA VAL A 101 -23.88 9.59 -14.67
C VAL A 101 -22.40 9.59 -14.96
N TYR A 102 -21.59 9.27 -13.95
CA TYR A 102 -20.13 9.22 -14.07
C TYR A 102 -19.69 7.78 -14.33
N GLN A 103 -18.86 7.60 -15.34
CA GLN A 103 -18.07 6.39 -15.50
C GLN A 103 -16.75 6.60 -14.74
N VAL A 104 -16.50 5.76 -13.74
CA VAL A 104 -15.32 5.86 -12.88
C VAL A 104 -14.38 4.72 -13.17
N GLN A 105 -13.20 5.05 -13.69
CA GLN A 105 -12.13 4.09 -13.94
C GLN A 105 -11.18 4.08 -12.74
N PHE A 106 -10.98 2.91 -12.16
CA PHE A 106 -10.10 2.70 -11.02
C PHE A 106 -8.81 2.05 -11.48
N TYR A 107 -7.69 2.62 -11.05
CA TYR A 107 -6.37 2.02 -11.12
C TYR A 107 -5.85 1.85 -9.71
N VAL A 108 -5.76 0.59 -9.28
CA VAL A 108 -5.42 0.24 -7.92
C VAL A 108 -4.10 -0.51 -7.93
N THR A 109 -3.15 -0.01 -7.15
CA THR A 109 -1.86 -0.66 -6.91
C THR A 109 -1.61 -0.76 -5.42
N GLY A 110 -0.93 -1.81 -4.99
CA GLY A 110 -0.70 -2.00 -3.56
C GLY A 110 0.23 -3.16 -3.24
N ILE A 111 0.49 -3.30 -1.94
CA ILE A 111 1.31 -4.37 -1.37
C ILE A 111 0.44 -5.19 -0.42
N PHE A 112 0.34 -6.49 -0.69
CA PHE A 112 -0.39 -7.44 0.12
C PHE A 112 0.56 -8.29 0.96
N SER A 113 0.37 -8.34 2.27
CA SER A 113 1.13 -9.16 3.20
C SER A 113 0.31 -10.39 3.59
N GLY A 114 0.40 -11.46 2.80
CA GLY A 114 -0.32 -12.71 3.03
C GLY A 114 -0.17 -13.71 1.89
N GLY A 115 -0.88 -14.84 1.98
CA GLY A 115 -0.88 -15.91 0.98
C GLY A 115 -1.54 -15.55 -0.36
N ASN A 116 -1.89 -16.56 -1.16
CA ASN A 116 -2.55 -16.33 -2.45
C ASN A 116 -3.89 -15.61 -2.26
N PHE A 117 -4.12 -14.54 -3.01
CA PHE A 117 -5.39 -13.83 -3.08
C PHE A 117 -5.93 -13.89 -4.51
N SER A 118 -7.26 -13.90 -4.64
CA SER A 118 -7.93 -13.74 -5.92
C SER A 118 -8.17 -12.25 -6.17
N THR A 119 -7.97 -11.80 -7.41
CA THR A 119 -8.26 -10.44 -7.87
C THR A 119 -9.71 -10.04 -7.61
N ASN A 120 -10.66 -10.98 -7.73
CA ASN A 120 -12.09 -10.72 -7.47
C ASN A 120 -12.35 -10.39 -5.99
N THR A 121 -11.68 -11.09 -5.08
CA THR A 121 -11.79 -10.84 -3.64
C THR A 121 -11.24 -9.46 -3.30
N LEU A 122 -10.14 -9.06 -3.94
CA LEU A 122 -9.51 -7.77 -3.75
C LEU A 122 -10.36 -6.62 -4.28
N MET A 123 -10.97 -6.79 -5.46
CA MET A 123 -11.91 -5.82 -6.05
C MET A 123 -13.12 -5.60 -5.14
N ASN A 124 -13.77 -6.66 -4.67
CA ASN A 124 -14.94 -6.55 -3.78
C ASN A 124 -14.62 -5.93 -2.41
N SER A 125 -13.36 -5.99 -2.00
CA SER A 125 -12.94 -5.47 -0.69
C SER A 125 -12.44 -4.03 -0.74
N ILE A 126 -12.12 -3.53 -1.92
CA ILE A 126 -11.78 -2.13 -2.18
C ILE A 126 -13.08 -1.46 -2.61
N ASN A 127 -13.82 -0.97 -1.63
CA ASN A 127 -15.09 -0.31 -1.89
C ASN A 127 -14.90 1.20 -1.82
N LEU A 128 -15.35 1.91 -2.86
CA LEU A 128 -15.36 3.36 -2.91
C LEU A 128 -16.76 3.86 -2.54
N SER A 129 -16.84 4.61 -1.45
CA SER A 129 -18.09 5.26 -1.06
C SER A 129 -18.10 6.72 -1.52
N VAL A 130 -19.18 7.13 -2.18
CA VAL A 130 -19.42 8.51 -2.63
C VAL A 130 -20.56 9.07 -1.79
N ILE A 131 -20.23 9.95 -0.83
CA ILE A 131 -21.17 10.48 0.15
C ILE A 131 -21.35 11.97 -0.10
N LYS A 132 -22.58 12.42 -0.34
CA LYS A 132 -22.88 13.86 -0.45
C LYS A 132 -22.58 14.53 0.89
N GLN A 133 -21.76 15.58 0.88
CA GLN A 133 -21.64 16.46 2.05
C GLN A 133 -22.79 17.46 2.03
N THR A 134 -23.78 17.23 2.87
CA THR A 134 -24.66 18.31 3.32
C THR A 134 -23.86 19.15 4.30
N ASN A 135 -23.44 20.35 3.88
CA ASN A 135 -22.97 21.34 4.84
C ASN A 135 -24.08 21.50 5.88
N GLY A 136 -23.73 21.33 7.16
CA GLY A 136 -24.61 21.70 8.27
C GLY A 136 -24.87 23.19 8.23
N GLN A 137 -25.91 23.60 7.51
CA GLN A 137 -26.58 24.88 7.61
C GLN A 137 -28.08 24.58 7.58
N ASP A 138 -28.55 23.93 8.63
CA ASP A 138 -29.96 23.91 9.05
C ASP A 138 -29.94 23.72 10.58
N GLN A 139 -29.55 24.78 11.28
CA GLN A 139 -30.01 25.11 12.63
C GLN A 139 -30.32 26.59 12.68
#